data_AF-A0A8I2E475-F1
#
_entry.id   AF-A0A8I2E475-F1
#
_cell.length_a   1.000
_cell.length_b   1.000
_cell.length_c   1.000
_cell.angle_alpha   90.00
_cell.angle_beta   90.00
_cell.angle_gamma   90.00
#
_symmetry.space_group_name_H-M   'P 1'
#
loop_
_entity.id
_entity.type
_entity.pdbx_description
1 polymer ?
#
loop_
_entity_poly.entity_id
_entity_poly.type
_entity_poly.pdbx_seq_one_letter_code
_entity_poly.pdbx_strand_id
1 'polypeptide(L)'
;MSYLRFQDVHGHIHLKGHERYWLLSMVHDHAGRVLLDHPDPGAGARALYDLLPHDHELREVLPGRHVSPRHWLSGYARALQNVIFDDPIVDYRGHQIRPRNLTLNTAMDKGPDPLRLAARLMGQCEVNTWVDGPHRSWLADVVAEGLAHGQLRKACGWEDLQNFLRERDDHPVVVSASESFPTRWDARLRTADGEDLDDNEAEQMWEALTPAQQWARGMEGLRSRTSGLLEMTPDWAAYRFGSALSLGDLLAPDHTRRLDRAFELTG
;
A
#
# COMPACT_ATOMS: atom_id res chain seq x y z
N MET A 1 15.42 8.58 -10.26
CA MET A 1 14.00 8.92 -10.44
C MET A 1 13.19 7.81 -9.81
N SER A 2 12.12 8.10 -9.09
CA SER A 2 11.24 7.04 -8.58
C SER A 2 10.18 6.71 -9.64
N TYR A 3 10.22 5.51 -10.19
CA TYR A 3 9.24 5.02 -11.17
C TYR A 3 8.46 3.83 -10.60
N LEU A 4 7.30 3.57 -11.21
CA LEU A 4 6.56 2.32 -11.04
C LEU A 4 6.64 1.58 -12.36
N ARG A 5 7.23 0.40 -12.33
CA ARG A 5 7.39 -0.47 -13.50
C ARG A 5 6.37 -1.59 -13.43
N PHE A 6 5.60 -1.76 -14.49
CA PHE A 6 4.72 -2.90 -14.70
C PHE A 6 5.35 -3.77 -15.77
N GLN A 7 5.45 -5.07 -15.52
CA GLN A 7 6.15 -5.97 -16.43
C GLN A 7 5.64 -7.39 -16.38
N ASP A 8 5.82 -8.09 -17.48
CA ASP A 8 5.67 -9.53 -17.59
C ASP A 8 6.88 -10.15 -18.28
N VAL A 9 6.81 -11.43 -18.63
CA VAL A 9 7.92 -12.14 -19.30
C VAL A 9 8.21 -11.63 -20.72
N HIS A 10 7.30 -10.85 -21.32
CA HIS A 10 7.39 -10.40 -22.71
C HIS A 10 7.70 -8.90 -22.85
N GLY A 11 7.42 -8.11 -21.83
CA GLY A 11 7.61 -6.67 -21.92
C GLY A 11 7.42 -5.94 -20.60
N HIS A 12 7.62 -4.64 -20.67
CA HIS A 12 7.42 -3.76 -19.53
C HIS A 12 7.03 -2.37 -19.99
N ILE A 13 6.48 -1.62 -19.05
CA ILE A 13 6.13 -0.22 -19.18
C ILE A 13 6.39 0.48 -17.84
N HIS A 14 6.52 1.80 -17.89
CA HIS A 14 6.80 2.61 -16.72
C HIS A 14 5.83 3.77 -16.64
N LEU A 15 5.37 4.04 -15.43
CA LEU A 15 4.74 5.32 -15.15
C LEU A 15 5.81 6.41 -15.11
N LYS A 16 5.52 7.53 -15.76
CA LYS A 16 6.47 8.61 -16.04
C LYS A 16 6.33 9.76 -15.04
N GLY A 17 7.36 10.60 -14.98
CA GLY A 17 7.33 11.85 -14.21
C GLY A 17 7.22 11.64 -12.70
N HIS A 18 6.23 12.28 -12.08
CA HIS A 18 6.03 12.29 -10.63
C HIS A 18 4.86 11.40 -10.18
N GLU A 19 4.51 10.37 -10.95
CA GLU A 19 3.27 9.63 -10.70
C GLU A 19 3.26 8.90 -9.36
N ARG A 20 4.39 8.33 -8.93
CA ARG A 20 4.49 7.76 -7.59
C ARG A 20 4.16 8.78 -6.49
N TYR A 21 4.70 9.99 -6.60
CA TYR A 21 4.41 11.07 -5.63
C TYR A 21 2.95 11.53 -5.70
N TRP A 22 2.37 11.57 -6.90
CA TRP A 22 0.96 11.88 -7.08
C TRP A 22 0.06 10.84 -6.40
N LEU A 23 0.30 9.55 -6.62
CA LEU A 23 -0.44 8.47 -5.97
C LEU A 23 -0.33 8.56 -4.45
N LEU A 24 0.86 8.81 -3.92
CA LEU A 24 1.06 9.02 -2.48
C LEU A 24 0.27 10.22 -1.96
N SER A 25 0.34 11.36 -2.66
CA SER A 25 -0.44 12.56 -2.31
C SER A 25 -1.94 12.28 -2.32
N MET A 26 -2.43 11.50 -3.28
CA MET A 26 -3.85 11.16 -3.37
C MET A 26 -4.33 10.35 -2.16
N VAL A 27 -3.54 9.39 -1.69
CA VAL A 27 -3.84 8.61 -0.48
C VAL A 27 -3.79 9.50 0.77
N HIS A 28 -2.78 10.36 0.89
CA HIS A 28 -2.65 11.31 2.00
C HIS A 28 -3.79 12.32 2.05
N ASP A 29 -4.17 12.90 0.91
CA ASP A 29 -5.27 13.86 0.81
C ASP A 29 -6.60 13.22 1.19
N HIS A 30 -6.81 11.96 0.81
CA HIS A 30 -8.02 11.22 1.21
C HIS A 30 -8.08 11.04 2.73
N ALA A 31 -6.99 10.61 3.37
CA ALA A 31 -6.93 10.47 4.82
C ALA A 31 -7.16 11.83 5.52
N GLY A 32 -6.57 12.91 5.00
CA GLY A 32 -6.81 14.26 5.50
C GLY A 32 -8.27 14.68 5.42
N ARG A 33 -8.96 14.41 4.29
CA ARG A 33 -10.39 14.71 4.14
C ARG A 33 -11.25 13.92 5.12
N VAL A 34 -10.97 12.63 5.33
CA VAL A 34 -11.70 11.81 6.33
C VAL A 34 -11.66 12.45 7.72
N LEU A 35 -10.54 13.07 8.10
CA LEU A 35 -10.40 13.78 9.37
C LEU A 35 -11.12 15.14 9.37
N LEU A 36 -10.88 15.95 8.34
CA LEU A 36 -11.34 17.34 8.30
C LEU A 36 -12.85 17.47 8.02
N ASP A 37 -13.42 16.50 7.30
CA ASP A 37 -14.85 16.43 6.98
C ASP A 37 -15.64 15.63 8.04
N HIS A 38 -14.99 15.22 9.14
CA HIS A 38 -15.66 14.49 10.21
C HIS A 38 -16.83 15.33 10.78
N PRO A 39 -18.05 14.76 10.91
CA PRO A 39 -19.25 15.53 11.24
C PRO A 39 -19.21 16.14 12.66
N ASP A 40 -18.52 15.47 13.58
CA ASP A 40 -18.22 15.99 14.92
C ASP A 40 -16.70 16.08 15.12
N PRO A 41 -16.06 17.20 14.75
CA PRO A 41 -14.62 17.35 14.89
C PRO A 41 -14.17 17.33 16.36
N GLY A 42 -15.06 17.67 17.31
CA GLY A 42 -14.75 17.64 18.74
C GLY A 42 -14.66 16.23 19.29
N ALA A 43 -15.59 15.35 18.92
CA ALA A 43 -15.52 13.93 19.26
C ALA A 43 -14.34 13.25 18.56
N GLY A 44 -14.16 13.50 17.26
CA GLY A 44 -13.06 12.91 16.48
C GLY A 44 -11.68 13.28 17.02
N ALA A 45 -11.44 14.56 17.33
CA ALA A 45 -10.16 14.99 17.89
C ALA A 45 -9.87 14.37 19.26
N ARG A 46 -10.89 14.22 20.13
CA ARG A 46 -10.72 13.58 21.44
C ARG A 46 -10.39 12.09 21.32
N ALA A 47 -11.14 11.36 20.48
CA ALA A 47 -10.88 9.94 20.24
C ALA A 47 -9.44 9.69 19.77
N LEU A 48 -8.94 10.50 18.83
CA LEU A 48 -7.56 10.38 18.34
C LEU A 48 -6.53 10.86 19.36
N TYR A 49 -6.81 11.91 20.14
CA TYR A 49 -5.92 12.38 21.20
C TYR A 49 -5.65 11.31 22.26
N ASP A 50 -6.69 10.58 22.67
CA ASP A 50 -6.60 9.52 23.66
C ASP A 50 -5.74 8.34 23.17
N LEU A 51 -5.70 8.13 21.86
CA LEU A 51 -4.95 7.09 21.18
C LEU A 51 -3.49 7.46 20.85
N LEU A 52 -3.05 8.71 21.03
CA LEU A 52 -1.66 9.07 20.71
C LEU A 52 -0.65 8.34 21.61
N PRO A 53 0.57 8.00 21.15
CA PRO A 53 1.64 7.61 22.05
C PRO A 53 1.93 8.68 23.11
N HIS A 54 2.42 8.28 24.29
CA HIS A 54 2.56 9.18 25.45
C HIS A 54 3.48 10.38 25.19
N ASP A 55 4.52 10.19 24.39
CA ASP A 55 5.57 11.14 24.04
C ASP A 55 5.32 11.86 22.70
N HIS A 56 4.17 11.64 22.07
CA HIS A 56 3.87 12.26 20.77
C HIS A 56 3.62 13.77 20.90
N GLU A 57 4.25 14.59 20.06
CA GLU A 57 4.20 16.07 20.10
C GLU A 57 2.77 16.65 20.14
N LEU A 58 1.83 16.05 19.40
CA LEU A 58 0.42 16.47 19.39
C LEU A 58 -0.28 16.35 20.77
N ARG A 59 0.28 15.61 21.73
CA ARG A 59 -0.24 15.55 23.10
C ARG A 59 -0.01 16.84 23.89
N GLU A 60 0.99 17.64 23.52
CA GLU A 60 1.26 18.95 24.15
C GLU A 60 0.10 19.92 23.99
N VAL A 61 -0.73 19.73 22.96
CA VAL A 61 -1.84 20.62 22.62
C VAL A 61 -3.17 19.89 22.74
N LEU A 62 -3.83 20.02 23.90
CA LEU A 62 -5.17 19.43 24.11
C LEU A 62 -6.25 20.05 23.18
N PRO A 63 -6.96 19.27 22.34
CA PRO A 63 -7.99 19.76 21.44
C PRO A 63 -9.20 20.32 22.21
N GLY A 64 -9.72 21.47 21.76
CA GLY A 64 -10.86 22.16 22.37
C GLY A 64 -10.52 23.01 23.59
N ARG A 65 -9.29 22.91 24.13
CA ARG A 65 -8.79 23.79 25.21
C ARG A 65 -7.80 24.83 24.70
N HIS A 66 -6.77 24.38 23.98
CA HIS A 66 -5.68 25.25 23.49
C HIS A 66 -5.85 25.63 22.02
N VAL A 67 -6.49 24.76 21.24
CA VAL A 67 -6.75 24.95 19.81
C VAL A 67 -8.13 24.44 19.45
N SER A 68 -8.70 24.94 18.35
CA SER A 68 -9.96 24.39 17.84
C SER A 68 -9.78 22.92 17.43
N PRO A 69 -10.79 22.05 17.62
CA PRO A 69 -10.67 20.63 17.24
C PRO A 69 -10.31 20.41 15.77
N ARG A 70 -10.83 21.25 14.85
CA ARG A 70 -10.46 21.20 13.42
C ARG A 70 -9.00 21.55 13.18
N HIS A 71 -8.45 22.55 13.88
CA HIS A 71 -7.04 22.90 13.77
C HIS A 71 -6.15 21.77 14.29
N TRP A 72 -6.56 21.13 15.39
CA TRP A 72 -5.86 19.95 15.92
C TRP A 72 -5.88 18.77 14.94
N LEU A 73 -7.04 18.46 14.34
CA LEU A 73 -7.17 17.41 13.31
C LEU A 73 -6.32 17.70 12.07
N SER A 74 -6.12 18.97 11.71
CA SER A 74 -5.17 19.34 10.64
C SER A 74 -3.73 19.04 11.04
N GLY A 75 -3.35 19.23 12.30
CA GLY A 75 -2.06 18.80 12.85
C GLY A 75 -1.90 17.28 12.78
N TYR A 76 -2.93 16.53 13.17
CA TYR A 76 -2.95 15.07 13.04
C TYR A 76 -2.81 14.62 11.57
N ALA A 77 -3.54 15.25 10.64
CA ALA A 77 -3.42 14.96 9.21
C ALA A 77 -2.01 15.23 8.67
N ARG A 78 -1.31 16.25 9.18
CA ARG A 78 0.10 16.51 8.86
C ARG A 78 1.03 15.44 9.43
N ALA A 79 0.78 14.98 10.65
CA ALA A 79 1.54 13.87 11.24
C ALA A 79 1.42 12.60 10.39
N LEU A 80 0.24 12.32 9.81
CA LEU A 80 0.07 11.21 8.86
C LEU A 80 0.90 11.34 7.59
N GLN A 81 1.21 12.57 7.16
CA GLN A 81 1.99 12.86 5.94
C GLN A 81 3.51 12.83 6.18
N ASN A 82 3.96 13.07 7.41
CA ASN A 82 5.37 13.13 7.78
C ASN A 82 5.95 11.73 8.03
N VAL A 83 5.94 10.89 6.99
CA VAL A 83 6.39 9.48 7.03
C VAL A 83 7.93 9.33 7.12
N ILE A 84 8.69 10.41 7.29
CA ILE A 84 10.17 10.36 7.35
C ILE A 84 10.65 9.47 8.50
N PHE A 85 9.89 9.42 9.61
CA PHE A 85 10.21 8.58 10.77
C PHE A 85 9.28 7.36 10.91
N ASP A 86 8.12 7.35 10.22
CA ASP A 86 7.04 6.34 10.36
C ASP A 86 6.75 5.96 11.83
N ASP A 87 6.98 6.91 12.74
CA ASP A 87 6.77 6.75 14.17
C ASP A 87 5.29 6.47 14.44
N PRO A 88 4.96 5.59 15.40
CA PRO A 88 3.57 5.29 15.73
C PRO A 88 2.74 6.55 15.95
N ILE A 89 1.54 6.58 15.38
CA ILE A 89 0.56 7.66 15.57
C ILE A 89 -0.61 7.21 16.45
N VAL A 90 -0.70 5.90 16.70
CA VAL A 90 -1.65 5.30 17.66
C VAL A 90 -0.89 4.34 18.55
N ASP A 91 -1.15 4.42 19.85
CA ASP A 91 -0.82 3.42 20.85
C ASP A 91 -2.11 3.03 21.58
N TYR A 92 -2.47 1.75 21.49
CA TYR A 92 -3.58 1.18 22.22
C TYR A 92 -3.10 0.00 23.04
N ARG A 93 -2.92 0.22 24.35
CA ARG A 93 -2.47 -0.81 25.32
C ARG A 93 -1.13 -1.44 24.90
N GLY A 94 -0.21 -0.65 24.34
CA GLY A 94 1.09 -1.12 23.86
C GLY A 94 1.08 -1.66 22.43
N HIS A 95 -0.09 -1.74 21.78
CA HIS A 95 -0.17 -2.04 20.35
C HIS A 95 -0.10 -0.76 19.53
N GLN A 96 0.97 -0.65 18.75
CA GLN A 96 1.27 0.55 17.98
C GLN A 96 0.80 0.44 16.53
N ILE A 97 0.17 1.50 16.01
CA ILE A 97 -0.19 1.60 14.59
C ILE A 97 0.63 2.72 13.95
N ARG A 98 1.30 2.37 12.85
CA ARG A 98 2.09 3.31 12.06
C ARG A 98 1.21 4.16 11.13
N PRO A 99 1.57 5.44 10.90
CA PRO A 99 0.85 6.36 10.02
C PRO A 99 0.60 5.78 8.63
N ARG A 100 1.61 5.11 8.06
CA ARG A 100 1.52 4.54 6.71
C ARG A 100 0.41 3.52 6.59
N ASN A 101 0.33 2.54 7.50
CA ASN A 101 -0.70 1.50 7.47
C ASN A 101 -2.11 2.10 7.64
N LEU A 102 -2.25 3.03 8.58
CA LEU A 102 -3.53 3.69 8.85
C LEU A 102 -4.03 4.48 7.63
N THR A 103 -3.14 5.20 6.96
CA THR A 103 -3.44 5.99 5.77
C THR A 103 -3.82 5.10 4.58
N LEU A 104 -3.05 4.04 4.33
CA LEU A 104 -3.33 3.08 3.26
C LEU A 104 -4.64 2.32 3.50
N ASN A 105 -4.90 1.85 4.72
CA ASN A 105 -6.16 1.18 5.07
C ASN A 105 -7.37 2.10 4.95
N THR A 106 -7.21 3.40 5.23
CA THR A 106 -8.28 4.37 5.03
C THR A 106 -8.67 4.48 3.54
N ALA A 107 -7.69 4.52 2.65
CA ALA A 107 -7.91 4.46 1.21
C ALA A 107 -8.53 3.12 0.77
N MET A 108 -8.08 1.99 1.33
CA MET A 108 -8.67 0.67 1.03
C MET A 108 -10.14 0.56 1.46
N ASP A 109 -10.50 1.14 2.61
CA ASP A 109 -11.83 1.02 3.19
C ASP A 109 -12.90 1.76 2.38
N LYS A 110 -12.74 3.07 2.23
CA LYS A 110 -13.78 3.96 1.64
C LYS A 110 -13.37 4.59 0.32
N GLY A 111 -12.18 4.29 -0.19
CA GLY A 111 -11.73 4.82 -1.46
C GLY A 111 -12.44 4.17 -2.65
N PRO A 112 -12.65 4.91 -3.75
CA PRO A 112 -12.97 4.30 -5.04
C PRO A 112 -11.78 3.47 -5.55
N ASP A 113 -12.02 2.62 -6.55
CA ASP A 113 -11.04 1.64 -7.01
C ASP A 113 -9.69 2.25 -7.46
N PRO A 114 -9.64 3.40 -8.18
CA PRO A 114 -8.37 4.05 -8.50
C PRO A 114 -7.57 4.49 -7.27
N LEU A 115 -8.25 4.85 -6.18
CA LEU A 115 -7.60 5.20 -4.91
C LEU A 115 -7.11 3.95 -4.18
N ARG A 116 -7.86 2.84 -4.24
CA ARG A 116 -7.41 1.54 -3.70
C ARG A 116 -6.20 1.01 -4.45
N LEU A 117 -6.20 1.15 -5.79
CA LEU A 117 -5.03 0.86 -6.62
C LEU A 117 -3.82 1.70 -6.18
N ALA A 118 -3.99 3.02 -6.00
CA ALA A 118 -2.91 3.86 -5.50
C ALA A 118 -2.37 3.38 -4.15
N ALA A 119 -3.25 3.00 -3.22
CA ALA A 119 -2.85 2.45 -1.92
C ALA A 119 -2.06 1.14 -2.07
N ARG A 120 -2.50 0.21 -2.93
CA ARG A 120 -1.78 -1.03 -3.21
C ARG A 120 -0.40 -0.78 -3.80
N LEU A 121 -0.32 0.09 -4.81
CA LEU A 121 0.94 0.47 -5.46
C LEU A 121 1.88 1.11 -4.44
N MET A 122 1.43 2.07 -3.63
CA MET A 122 2.28 2.73 -2.64
C MET A 122 2.65 1.82 -1.48
N GLY A 123 1.78 0.88 -1.14
CA GLY A 123 1.93 -0.09 -0.07
C GLY A 123 2.97 -1.17 -0.37
N GLN A 124 3.02 -1.66 -1.62
CA GLN A 124 3.71 -2.91 -1.96
C GLN A 124 4.65 -2.84 -3.18
N CYS A 125 4.77 -1.71 -3.88
CA CYS A 125 5.68 -1.63 -5.05
C CYS A 125 7.15 -1.93 -4.71
N GLU A 126 7.59 -1.64 -3.48
CA GLU A 126 8.97 -1.91 -3.04
C GLU A 126 9.23 -3.38 -2.72
N VAL A 127 8.16 -4.16 -2.53
CA VAL A 127 8.25 -5.59 -2.21
C VAL A 127 7.69 -6.48 -3.31
N ASN A 128 7.43 -5.89 -4.48
CA ASN A 128 6.82 -6.50 -5.65
C ASN A 128 5.38 -6.98 -5.37
N THR A 129 4.39 -6.37 -6.01
CA THR A 129 2.99 -6.84 -6.04
C THR A 129 2.68 -7.33 -7.44
N TRP A 130 1.70 -8.21 -7.62
CA TRP A 130 1.35 -8.70 -8.96
C TRP A 130 -0.15 -8.75 -9.19
N VAL A 131 -0.53 -8.83 -10.46
CA VAL A 131 -1.88 -9.15 -10.94
C VAL A 131 -1.76 -10.41 -11.77
N ASP A 132 -2.53 -11.45 -11.46
CA ASP A 132 -2.51 -12.66 -12.27
C ASP A 132 -3.21 -12.42 -13.63
N GLY A 133 -2.88 -13.24 -14.63
CA GLY A 133 -3.34 -13.07 -16.01
C GLY A 133 -4.84 -12.77 -16.14
N PRO A 134 -5.72 -13.60 -15.56
CA PRO A 134 -7.17 -13.41 -15.62
C PRO A 134 -7.68 -12.08 -15.05
N HIS A 135 -6.89 -11.42 -14.20
CA HIS A 135 -7.24 -10.16 -13.55
C HIS A 135 -6.68 -8.92 -14.27
N ARG A 136 -5.90 -9.07 -15.35
CA ARG A 136 -5.31 -7.93 -16.06
C ARG A 136 -6.36 -6.98 -16.64
N SER A 137 -7.43 -7.52 -17.24
CA SER A 137 -8.52 -6.73 -17.82
C SER A 137 -9.23 -5.88 -16.77
N TRP A 138 -9.49 -6.45 -15.59
CA TRP A 138 -10.01 -5.73 -14.44
C TRP A 138 -9.10 -4.58 -14.01
N LEU A 139 -7.80 -4.81 -13.90
CA LEU A 139 -6.86 -3.74 -13.55
C LEU A 139 -6.87 -2.63 -14.62
N ALA A 140 -6.97 -3.00 -15.89
CA ALA A 140 -7.07 -2.03 -16.98
C ALA A 140 -8.34 -1.18 -16.87
N ASP A 141 -9.45 -1.75 -16.40
CA ASP A 141 -10.71 -1.03 -16.17
C ASP A 141 -10.61 -0.06 -14.99
N VAL A 142 -9.94 -0.45 -13.90
CA VAL A 142 -9.63 0.44 -12.77
C VAL A 142 -8.77 1.64 -13.24
N VAL A 143 -7.78 1.40 -14.10
CA VAL A 143 -6.95 2.47 -14.69
C VAL A 143 -7.81 3.38 -15.57
N ALA A 144 -8.70 2.81 -16.39
CA ALA A 144 -9.61 3.57 -17.25
C ALA A 144 -10.56 4.47 -16.44
N GLU A 145 -11.14 3.94 -15.37
CA GLU A 145 -11.97 4.70 -14.43
C GLU A 145 -11.19 5.88 -13.84
N GLY A 146 -9.97 5.62 -13.35
CA GLY A 146 -9.11 6.66 -12.77
C GLY A 146 -8.76 7.77 -13.76
N LEU A 147 -8.51 7.44 -15.03
CA LEU A 147 -8.28 8.42 -16.09
C LEU A 147 -9.55 9.21 -16.45
N ALA A 148 -10.71 8.56 -16.48
CA ALA A 148 -11.99 9.18 -16.80
C ALA A 148 -12.42 10.20 -15.73
N HIS A 149 -12.19 9.89 -14.46
CA HIS A 149 -12.54 10.75 -13.32
C HIS A 149 -11.43 11.71 -12.92
N GLY A 150 -10.29 11.72 -13.62
CA GLY A 150 -9.18 12.64 -13.37
C GLY A 150 -8.39 12.35 -12.09
N GLN A 151 -8.51 11.14 -11.54
CA GLN A 151 -7.74 10.67 -10.39
C GLN A 151 -6.33 10.23 -10.82
N LEU A 152 -6.22 9.61 -11.99
CA LEU A 152 -4.95 9.26 -12.63
C LEU A 152 -4.63 10.30 -13.71
N ARG A 153 -3.37 10.72 -13.77
CA ARG A 153 -2.97 11.83 -14.65
C ARG A 153 -2.67 11.34 -16.07
N LYS A 154 -3.28 11.99 -17.05
CA LYS A 154 -3.02 11.72 -18.48
C LYS A 154 -1.54 11.95 -18.83
N ALA A 155 -1.09 11.31 -19.91
CA ALA A 155 0.27 11.42 -20.43
C ALA A 155 1.38 11.02 -19.43
N CYS A 156 1.02 10.22 -18.41
CA CYS A 156 1.96 9.68 -17.42
C CYS A 156 2.23 8.18 -17.61
N GLY A 157 1.78 7.59 -18.73
CA GLY A 157 1.98 6.17 -19.04
C GLY A 157 0.84 5.25 -18.60
N TRP A 158 -0.25 5.80 -18.03
CA TRP A 158 -1.44 5.02 -17.67
C TRP A 158 -2.20 4.50 -18.89
N GLU A 159 -2.23 5.28 -19.97
CA GLU A 159 -2.83 4.87 -21.24
C GLU A 159 -2.06 3.71 -21.86
N ASP A 160 -0.73 3.78 -21.79
CA ASP A 160 0.18 2.70 -22.21
C ASP A 160 -0.05 1.45 -21.33
N LEU A 161 -0.25 1.62 -20.01
CA LEU A 161 -0.58 0.54 -19.08
C LEU A 161 -1.91 -0.13 -19.37
N GLN A 162 -2.94 0.65 -19.67
CA GLN A 162 -4.24 0.09 -20.02
C GLN A 162 -4.12 -0.82 -21.26
N ASN A 163 -3.36 -0.40 -22.27
CA ASN A 163 -3.14 -1.22 -23.46
C ASN A 163 -2.32 -2.47 -23.13
N PHE A 164 -1.18 -2.31 -22.42
CA PHE A 164 -0.33 -3.42 -22.00
C PHE A 164 -1.08 -4.50 -21.21
N LEU A 165 -2.00 -4.10 -20.32
CA LEU A 165 -2.84 -5.01 -19.55
C LEU A 165 -3.90 -5.71 -20.42
N ARG A 166 -4.37 -5.09 -21.50
CA ARG A 166 -5.41 -5.65 -22.37
C ARG A 166 -4.86 -6.50 -23.51
N GLU A 167 -3.59 -6.37 -23.84
CA GLU A 167 -2.95 -7.15 -24.90
C GLU A 167 -2.95 -8.65 -24.61
N ARG A 168 -2.98 -9.05 -23.33
CA ARG A 168 -2.88 -10.44 -22.87
C ARG A 168 -3.59 -10.65 -21.54
N ASP A 169 -3.99 -11.88 -21.27
CA ASP A 169 -4.60 -12.35 -20.02
C ASP A 169 -4.02 -13.69 -19.51
N ASP A 170 -2.93 -14.16 -20.13
CA ASP A 170 -2.35 -15.51 -19.91
C ASP A 170 -1.11 -15.53 -19.01
N HIS A 171 -0.58 -14.36 -18.64
CA HIS A 171 0.61 -14.21 -17.80
C HIS A 171 0.38 -13.22 -16.65
N PRO A 172 1.08 -13.35 -15.52
CA PRO A 172 1.02 -12.33 -14.46
C PRO A 172 1.72 -11.04 -14.88
N VAL A 173 1.30 -9.90 -14.32
CA VAL A 173 2.04 -8.63 -14.35
C VAL A 173 2.58 -8.34 -12.97
N VAL A 174 3.88 -8.09 -12.86
CA VAL A 174 4.52 -7.65 -11.61
C VAL A 174 4.73 -6.15 -11.64
N VAL A 175 4.44 -5.51 -10.52
CA VAL A 175 4.70 -4.10 -10.27
C VAL A 175 5.87 -3.97 -9.31
N SER A 176 6.90 -3.22 -9.72
CA SER A 176 8.08 -2.94 -8.91
C SER A 176 8.41 -1.45 -8.86
N ALA A 177 8.96 -1.00 -7.74
CA ALA A 177 9.66 0.29 -7.63
C ALA A 177 11.12 0.22 -8.13
N SER A 178 11.57 -0.95 -8.57
CA SER A 178 12.91 -1.21 -9.12
C SER A 178 12.86 -1.61 -10.59
N GLU A 179 14.01 -1.51 -11.27
CA GLU A 179 14.17 -1.91 -12.67
C GLU A 179 14.36 -3.42 -12.86
N SER A 180 14.47 -4.20 -11.78
CA SER A 180 15.19 -5.48 -11.84
C SER A 180 14.38 -6.69 -11.38
N PHE A 181 13.05 -6.69 -11.38
CA PHE A 181 12.34 -7.95 -11.14
C PHE A 181 12.36 -8.84 -12.41
N PRO A 182 12.56 -10.16 -12.28
CA PRO A 182 13.02 -10.84 -11.08
C PRO A 182 14.52 -10.64 -10.85
N THR A 183 14.93 -10.56 -9.59
CA THR A 183 16.33 -10.69 -9.17
C THR A 183 16.59 -12.07 -8.57
N ARG A 184 17.87 -12.43 -8.37
CA ARG A 184 18.25 -13.62 -7.60
C ARG A 184 17.63 -13.65 -6.19
N TRP A 185 17.40 -12.47 -5.59
CA TRP A 185 16.78 -12.33 -4.27
C TRP A 185 15.29 -12.65 -4.27
N ASP A 186 14.58 -12.33 -5.37
CA ASP A 186 13.17 -12.66 -5.52
C ASP A 186 12.97 -14.18 -5.68
N ALA A 187 13.89 -14.83 -6.39
CA ALA A 187 13.82 -16.25 -6.74
C ALA A 187 14.10 -17.20 -5.56
N ARG A 188 14.76 -16.72 -4.49
CA ARG A 188 15.11 -17.52 -3.29
C ARG A 188 15.66 -18.91 -3.63
N LEU A 189 16.64 -18.91 -4.52
CA LEU A 189 17.27 -20.12 -5.03
C LEU A 189 17.84 -20.99 -3.91
N ARG A 190 17.69 -22.31 -4.03
CA ARG A 190 18.09 -23.33 -3.05
C ARG A 190 18.81 -24.49 -3.72
N THR A 191 19.58 -25.25 -2.96
CA THR A 191 20.17 -26.53 -3.39
C THR A 191 19.07 -27.54 -3.73
N ALA A 192 19.44 -28.66 -4.37
CA ALA A 192 18.51 -29.76 -4.64
C ALA A 192 17.88 -30.34 -3.36
N ASP A 193 18.60 -30.27 -2.23
CA ASP A 193 18.15 -30.72 -0.92
C ASP A 193 17.38 -29.63 -0.14
N GLY A 194 17.19 -28.45 -0.75
CA GLY A 194 16.38 -27.36 -0.20
C GLY A 194 17.13 -26.43 0.77
N GLU A 195 18.45 -26.55 0.86
CA GLU A 195 19.30 -25.67 1.66
C GLU A 195 19.53 -24.32 0.97
N ASP A 196 19.75 -23.27 1.76
CA ASP A 196 20.08 -21.96 1.22
C ASP A 196 21.51 -22.00 0.63
N LEU A 197 21.66 -21.46 -0.58
CA LEU A 197 22.94 -21.35 -1.27
C LEU A 197 23.79 -20.23 -0.66
N ASP A 198 25.11 -20.36 -0.73
CA ASP A 198 25.96 -19.20 -0.48
C ASP A 198 25.79 -18.15 -1.60
N ASP A 199 26.24 -16.91 -1.35
CA ASP A 199 26.02 -15.81 -2.28
C ASP A 199 26.63 -16.04 -3.67
N ASN A 200 27.79 -16.69 -3.75
CA ASN A 200 28.48 -16.95 -5.02
C ASN A 200 27.77 -18.07 -5.80
N GLU A 201 27.36 -19.12 -5.12
CA GLU A 201 26.60 -20.23 -5.72
C GLU A 201 25.24 -19.76 -6.22
N ALA A 202 24.55 -18.92 -5.44
CA ALA A 202 23.27 -18.32 -5.82
C ALA A 202 23.42 -17.43 -7.06
N GLU A 203 24.48 -16.64 -7.15
CA GLU A 203 24.78 -15.80 -8.31
C GLU A 203 25.07 -16.64 -9.56
N GLN A 204 25.98 -17.61 -9.47
CA GLN A 204 26.30 -18.50 -10.59
C GLN A 204 25.07 -19.27 -11.08
N MET A 205 24.27 -19.80 -10.15
CA MET A 205 23.06 -20.53 -10.54
C MET A 205 22.02 -19.60 -11.18
N TRP A 206 21.89 -18.37 -10.70
CA TRP A 206 21.00 -17.37 -11.31
C TRP A 206 21.43 -16.97 -12.72
N GLU A 207 22.72 -16.73 -12.94
CA GLU A 207 23.28 -16.37 -14.25
C GLU A 207 23.17 -17.51 -15.27
N ALA A 208 23.16 -18.76 -14.81
CA ALA A 208 22.97 -19.93 -15.66
C ALA A 208 21.51 -20.10 -16.15
N LEU A 209 20.53 -19.45 -15.51
CA LEU A 209 19.13 -19.53 -15.92
C LEU A 209 18.85 -18.68 -17.16
N THR A 210 18.03 -19.20 -18.06
CA THR A 210 17.44 -18.40 -19.14
C THR A 210 16.46 -17.36 -18.58
N PRO A 211 16.17 -16.26 -19.30
CA PRO A 211 15.21 -15.25 -18.85
C PRO A 211 13.81 -15.81 -18.47
N ALA A 212 13.34 -16.82 -19.21
CA ALA A 212 12.06 -17.47 -18.91
C ALA A 212 12.12 -18.28 -17.59
N GLN A 213 13.24 -18.95 -17.32
CA GLN A 213 13.45 -19.65 -16.05
C GLN A 213 13.61 -18.67 -14.89
N GLN A 214 14.33 -17.57 -15.09
CA GLN A 214 14.43 -16.48 -14.11
C GLN A 214 13.05 -15.92 -13.75
N TRP A 215 12.20 -15.65 -14.75
CA TRP A 215 10.81 -15.23 -14.54
C TRP A 215 10.00 -16.25 -13.75
N ALA A 216 10.05 -17.52 -14.14
CA ALA A 216 9.33 -18.59 -13.46
C ALA A 216 9.74 -18.71 -11.97
N ARG A 217 11.04 -18.66 -11.68
CA ARG A 217 11.56 -18.71 -10.31
C ARG A 217 11.22 -17.47 -9.50
N GLY A 218 11.32 -16.28 -10.08
CA GLY A 218 10.90 -15.04 -9.41
C GLY A 218 9.41 -15.03 -9.07
N MET A 219 8.55 -15.49 -9.98
CA MET A 219 7.12 -15.62 -9.72
C MET A 219 6.79 -16.69 -8.68
N GLU A 220 7.50 -17.82 -8.69
CA GLU A 220 7.39 -18.86 -7.65
C GLU A 220 7.76 -18.29 -6.27
N GLY A 221 8.91 -17.64 -6.16
CA GLY A 221 9.35 -16.97 -4.93
C GLY A 221 8.35 -15.91 -4.46
N LEU A 222 7.82 -15.12 -5.38
CA LEU A 222 6.82 -14.09 -5.06
C LEU A 222 5.50 -14.69 -4.57
N ARG A 223 4.97 -15.72 -5.24
CA ARG A 223 3.73 -16.41 -4.86
C ARG A 223 3.85 -17.18 -3.54
N SER A 224 5.05 -17.63 -3.18
CA SER A 224 5.29 -18.29 -1.88
C SER A 224 5.11 -17.37 -0.67
N ARG A 225 5.09 -16.04 -0.87
CA ARG A 225 4.96 -15.02 0.19
C ARG A 225 3.50 -14.79 0.57
N THR A 226 2.85 -15.83 1.09
CA THR A 226 1.42 -15.83 1.43
C THR A 226 1.04 -14.79 2.49
N SER A 227 1.92 -14.50 3.45
CA SER A 227 1.69 -13.49 4.49
C SER A 227 1.62 -12.06 3.97
N GLY A 228 2.17 -11.79 2.78
CA GLY A 228 2.18 -10.45 2.20
C GLY A 228 0.92 -10.09 1.42
N LEU A 229 0.04 -11.07 1.11
CA LEU A 229 -1.16 -10.91 0.28
C LEU A 229 -0.89 -9.98 -0.93
N LEU A 230 0.17 -10.31 -1.65
CA LEU A 230 0.82 -9.47 -2.66
C LEU A 230 0.13 -9.53 -4.02
N GLU A 231 -0.79 -10.47 -4.24
CA GLU A 231 -1.67 -10.45 -5.40
C GLU A 231 -2.71 -9.34 -5.26
N MET A 232 -2.91 -8.55 -6.32
CA MET A 232 -4.06 -7.68 -6.48
C MET A 232 -5.14 -8.44 -7.24
N THR A 233 -6.29 -8.58 -6.59
CA THR A 233 -7.48 -9.22 -7.14
C THR A 233 -8.65 -8.23 -7.10
N PRO A 234 -9.75 -8.48 -7.82
CA PRO A 234 -10.96 -7.67 -7.75
C PRO A 234 -11.59 -7.56 -6.36
N ASP A 235 -11.23 -8.43 -5.42
CA ASP A 235 -11.74 -8.41 -4.05
C ASP A 235 -10.94 -7.47 -3.15
N TRP A 236 -11.22 -6.17 -3.27
CA TRP A 236 -10.63 -5.15 -2.40
C TRP A 236 -11.02 -5.31 -0.91
N ALA A 237 -12.15 -5.97 -0.62
CA ALA A 237 -12.62 -6.13 0.75
C ALA A 237 -11.77 -7.14 1.53
N ALA A 238 -11.21 -8.14 0.84
CA ALA A 238 -10.36 -9.16 1.44
C ALA A 238 -8.95 -8.68 1.87
N TYR A 239 -8.53 -7.48 1.46
CA TYR A 239 -7.16 -7.01 1.73
C TYR A 239 -7.10 -5.78 2.62
N ARG A 240 -6.25 -5.84 3.65
CA ARG A 240 -5.82 -4.71 4.46
C ARG A 240 -4.34 -4.85 4.84
N PHE A 241 -3.70 -3.72 5.13
CA PHE A 241 -2.31 -3.64 5.59
C PHE A 241 -2.21 -3.78 7.11
N GLY A 242 -1.22 -4.52 7.59
CA GLY A 242 -0.86 -4.57 9.02
C GLY A 242 -2.05 -4.87 9.93
N SER A 243 -2.37 -3.96 10.87
CA SER A 243 -3.46 -4.09 11.85
C SER A 243 -4.87 -4.06 11.25
N ALA A 244 -5.00 -3.88 9.93
CA ALA A 244 -6.25 -3.74 9.21
C ALA A 244 -7.14 -2.53 9.56
N LEU A 245 -6.77 -1.75 10.56
CA LEU A 245 -7.51 -0.57 11.02
C LEU A 245 -7.34 0.62 10.07
N SER A 246 -8.43 1.33 9.84
CA SER A 246 -8.52 2.60 9.12
C SER A 246 -8.84 3.77 10.06
N LEU A 247 -8.72 5.01 9.57
CA LEU A 247 -9.21 6.18 10.31
C LEU A 247 -10.72 6.09 10.61
N GLY A 248 -11.48 5.46 9.71
CA GLY A 248 -12.90 5.20 9.91
C GLY A 248 -13.16 4.33 11.15
N ASP A 249 -12.28 3.38 11.44
CA ASP A 249 -12.39 2.53 12.63
C ASP A 249 -12.06 3.29 13.91
N LEU A 250 -11.04 4.15 13.88
CA LEU A 250 -10.63 4.95 15.05
C LEU A 250 -11.65 6.03 15.40
N LEU A 251 -12.33 6.58 14.40
CA LEU A 251 -13.35 7.62 14.56
C LEU A 251 -14.75 7.05 14.84
N ALA A 252 -14.91 5.73 14.76
CA ALA A 252 -16.20 5.10 15.01
C ALA A 252 -16.61 5.22 16.50
N PRO A 253 -17.92 5.32 16.80
CA PRO A 253 -18.39 5.30 18.19
C PRO A 253 -17.99 4.03 18.95
N ASP A 254 -17.80 2.92 18.24
CA ASP A 254 -17.37 1.62 18.77
C ASP A 254 -15.87 1.32 18.56
N HIS A 255 -15.03 2.36 18.38
CA HIS A 255 -13.60 2.20 18.09
C HIS A 255 -12.86 1.29 19.08
N THR A 256 -13.18 1.34 20.38
CA THR A 256 -12.58 0.45 21.40
C THR A 256 -12.78 -1.03 21.04
N ARG A 257 -13.99 -1.41 20.64
CA ARG A 257 -14.30 -2.80 20.23
C ARG A 257 -13.56 -3.19 18.96
N ARG A 258 -13.41 -2.26 18.01
CA ARG A 258 -12.68 -2.48 16.76
C ARG A 258 -11.18 -2.67 17.02
N LEU A 259 -10.61 -1.85 17.90
CA LEU A 259 -9.22 -1.95 18.36
C LEU A 259 -8.98 -3.26 19.11
N ASP A 260 -9.83 -3.61 20.07
CA ASP A 260 -9.70 -4.86 20.81
C ASP A 260 -9.78 -6.08 19.88
N ARG A 261 -10.67 -6.07 18.88
CA ARG A 261 -10.76 -7.13 17.88
C ARG A 261 -9.52 -7.20 16.99
N ALA A 262 -9.02 -6.06 16.52
CA ALA A 262 -7.86 -6.00 15.64
C ALA A 262 -6.56 -6.48 16.30
N PHE A 263 -6.47 -6.35 17.63
CA PHE A 263 -5.33 -6.79 18.42
C PHE A 263 -5.57 -8.05 19.24
N GLU A 264 -6.70 -8.74 19.02
CA GLU A 264 -7.05 -9.99 19.72
C GLU A 264 -7.05 -9.87 21.25
N LEU A 265 -7.44 -8.69 21.76
CA LEU A 265 -7.46 -8.37 23.19
C LEU A 265 -8.75 -8.80 23.90
N THR A 266 -9.76 -9.24 23.16
CA THR A 266 -10.97 -9.87 23.72
C THR A 266 -10.70 -11.34 24.00
N GLY A 267 -10.34 -11.64 25.26
CA GLY A 267 -10.47 -12.97 25.89
C GLY A 267 -11.69 -13.01 26.79
#